data_AF-A0A1Z4KSK1-F1
#
_entry.id   AF-A0A1Z4KSK1-F1
#
_cell.length_a   1.000
_cell.length_b   1.000
_cell.length_c   1.000
_cell.angle_alpha   90.00
_cell.angle_beta   90.00
_cell.angle_gamma   90.00
#
_symmetry.space_group_name_H-M   'P 1'
#
loop_
_entity.id
_entity.type
_entity.pdbx_description
1 polymer ?
#
loop_
_entity_poly.entity_id
_entity_poly.type
_entity_poly.pdbx_seq_one_letter_code
_entity_poly.pdbx_strand_id
1 'polypeptide(L)'
;MYGLDINFLKDRPAYQSNNKSEKKQGIKLPSGSLIPMYLGVGVGLCFPIFVGGGLLFLQAKTAELEQAIALLDEESKKLDAEIASITKIKEQTSAVKADTQSLVMVFDQIRPWSAMLEDLRDRIPASVQIEIVRQTPPTPPAAGQPPGNPAGGIEITGLARSFNDVNDFLLLLQQSRFLKSADTKIITASLADAPVQAGSGNSAGIKPPQVVKYTIQSSLSDVPASELIRELEQKGTVGLVTRIRAMQQTGVITR
;
A
#
# COMPACT_ATOMS: atom_id res chain seq x y z
N MET A 1 -11.59 7.55 -67.29
CA MET A 1 -12.35 6.27 -67.29
C MET A 1 -13.59 6.46 -66.43
N TYR A 2 -14.72 6.00 -66.98
CA TYR A 2 -16.09 5.77 -66.47
C TYR A 2 -16.31 5.79 -64.93
N GLY A 3 -17.49 6.16 -64.42
CA GLY A 3 -18.79 5.84 -64.99
C GLY A 3 -19.96 6.73 -64.59
N LEU A 4 -20.96 6.60 -65.46
CA LEU A 4 -22.26 7.25 -65.61
C LEU A 4 -23.35 6.66 -64.71
N ASP A 5 -24.42 7.46 -64.57
CA ASP A 5 -25.86 7.14 -64.44
C ASP A 5 -26.28 6.18 -63.31
N ILE A 6 -27.38 6.40 -62.60
CA ILE A 6 -28.75 6.24 -63.09
C ILE A 6 -29.69 6.98 -62.11
N ASN A 7 -30.61 7.81 -62.61
CA ASN A 7 -32.06 7.53 -62.56
C ASN A 7 -32.86 8.72 -63.14
N PHE A 8 -32.90 8.80 -64.47
CA PHE A 8 -34.05 9.35 -65.17
C PHE A 8 -34.81 8.17 -65.75
N LEU A 9 -36.10 8.08 -65.46
CA LEU A 9 -37.13 7.73 -66.42
C LEU A 9 -38.50 7.98 -65.77
N LYS A 10 -38.96 9.23 -65.94
CA LYS A 10 -40.24 9.40 -66.62
C LYS A 10 -40.11 8.63 -67.94
N ASP A 11 -40.75 7.47 -68.05
CA ASP A 11 -41.44 7.14 -69.28
C ASP A 11 -42.54 6.11 -69.06
N ARG A 12 -43.62 6.42 -69.76
CA ARG A 12 -44.90 5.76 -69.89
C ARG A 12 -44.75 4.33 -70.42
N PRO A 13 -45.71 3.45 -70.12
CA PRO A 13 -46.23 2.62 -71.20
C PRO A 13 -47.72 2.92 -71.43
N ALA A 14 -48.00 3.33 -72.66
CA ALA A 14 -49.32 3.26 -73.24
C ALA A 14 -49.62 1.80 -73.61
N TYR A 15 -50.72 1.24 -73.09
CA TYR A 15 -51.53 0.20 -73.72
C TYR A 15 -52.95 0.38 -73.17
N GLN A 16 -53.79 1.12 -73.90
CA GLN A 16 -54.84 0.62 -74.80
C GLN A 16 -55.99 -0.11 -74.07
N SER A 17 -57.17 0.52 -74.03
CA SER A 17 -58.32 0.03 -74.80
C SER A 17 -59.53 0.96 -74.63
N ASN A 18 -59.86 1.60 -75.75
CA ASN A 18 -61.18 1.92 -76.27
C ASN A 18 -62.42 2.08 -75.37
N ASN A 19 -63.12 3.15 -75.75
CA ASN A 19 -64.56 3.28 -75.97
C ASN A 19 -65.37 4.15 -74.98
N LYS A 20 -65.84 5.24 -75.60
CA LYS A 20 -67.10 5.96 -75.44
C LYS A 20 -67.04 7.25 -74.63
N SER A 21 -66.91 8.31 -75.43
CA SER A 21 -67.79 9.48 -75.42
C SER A 21 -69.04 9.27 -74.55
N GLU A 22 -69.22 10.12 -73.53
CA GLU A 22 -70.50 10.81 -73.31
C GLU A 22 -70.39 11.92 -72.26
N LYS A 23 -70.83 13.10 -72.69
CA LYS A 23 -71.55 14.13 -71.94
C LYS A 23 -70.88 14.79 -70.73
N LYS A 24 -70.50 16.05 -70.98
CA LYS A 24 -70.67 17.18 -70.05
C LYS A 24 -71.98 17.04 -69.27
N GLN A 25 -71.91 16.70 -68.00
CA GLN A 25 -72.96 17.01 -67.03
C GLN A 25 -72.48 18.21 -66.22
N GLY A 26 -73.08 19.36 -66.52
CA GLY A 26 -72.90 20.56 -65.72
C GLY A 26 -73.32 20.28 -64.30
N ILE A 27 -72.39 20.49 -63.36
CA ILE A 27 -72.72 20.58 -61.95
C ILE A 27 -73.52 21.88 -61.81
N LYS A 28 -74.85 21.75 -61.82
CA LYS A 28 -75.74 22.82 -61.37
C LYS A 28 -75.50 22.94 -59.87
N LEU A 29 -74.80 23.98 -59.44
CA LEU A 29 -74.79 24.37 -58.04
C LEU A 29 -76.25 24.65 -57.63
N PRO A 30 -76.78 23.97 -56.60
CA PRO A 30 -77.98 24.47 -55.94
C PRO A 30 -77.58 25.73 -55.18
N SER A 31 -78.17 26.86 -55.57
CA SER A 31 -78.21 28.08 -54.77
C SER A 31 -79.08 27.79 -53.53
N GLY A 32 -78.46 27.31 -52.45
CA GLY A 32 -79.10 27.02 -51.17
C GLY A 32 -78.08 26.68 -50.08
N SER A 33 -77.96 27.57 -49.09
CA SER A 33 -77.11 27.55 -47.88
C SER A 33 -75.77 26.78 -47.95
N LEU A 34 -74.67 27.53 -48.09
CA LEU A 34 -73.27 27.07 -48.03
C LEU A 34 -72.81 26.53 -46.65
N ILE A 35 -73.73 26.40 -45.69
CA ILE A 35 -73.47 26.00 -44.29
C ILE A 35 -72.77 24.62 -44.18
N PRO A 36 -73.18 23.53 -44.89
CA PRO A 36 -72.55 22.22 -44.74
C PRO A 36 -71.16 22.14 -45.41
N MET A 37 -70.86 22.98 -46.40
CA MET A 37 -69.53 23.03 -47.04
C MET A 37 -68.50 23.69 -46.11
N TYR A 38 -68.85 24.82 -45.48
CA TYR A 38 -67.96 25.47 -44.51
C TYR A 38 -67.82 24.64 -43.22
N LEU A 39 -68.87 23.94 -42.79
CA LEU A 39 -68.81 23.03 -41.65
C LEU A 39 -67.89 21.82 -41.95
N GLY A 40 -67.99 21.24 -43.14
CA GLY A 40 -67.16 20.13 -43.58
C GLY A 40 -65.69 20.50 -43.78
N VAL A 41 -65.40 21.66 -44.38
CA VAL A 41 -64.02 22.17 -44.55
C VAL A 41 -63.42 22.60 -43.21
N GLY A 42 -64.22 23.23 -42.33
CA GLY A 42 -63.79 23.62 -40.99
C GLY A 42 -63.41 22.41 -40.15
N VAL A 43 -64.24 21.37 -40.10
CA VAL A 43 -63.93 20.12 -39.38
C VAL A 43 -62.80 19.34 -40.06
N GLY A 44 -62.77 19.31 -41.40
CA GLY A 44 -61.78 18.57 -42.19
C GLY A 44 -60.35 19.12 -42.10
N LEU A 45 -60.17 20.42 -41.87
CA LEU A 45 -58.85 21.03 -41.63
C LEU A 45 -58.50 21.09 -40.14
N CYS A 46 -59.46 21.35 -39.27
CA CYS A 46 -59.18 21.53 -37.85
C CYS A 46 -58.75 20.22 -37.18
N PHE A 47 -59.36 19.10 -37.55
CA PHE A 47 -59.04 17.79 -36.98
C PHE A 47 -57.59 17.32 -37.24
N PRO A 48 -57.06 17.32 -38.49
CA PRO A 48 -55.66 16.93 -38.73
C PRO A 48 -54.65 17.91 -38.15
N ILE A 49 -54.97 19.21 -38.04
CA ILE A 49 -54.10 20.18 -37.37
C ILE A 49 -54.06 19.91 -35.87
N PHE A 50 -55.19 19.57 -35.24
CA PHE A 50 -55.22 19.20 -33.82
C PHE A 50 -54.49 17.89 -33.54
N VAL A 51 -54.69 16.87 -34.38
CA VAL A 51 -54.02 15.58 -34.24
C VAL A 51 -52.52 15.71 -34.53
N GLY A 52 -52.14 16.44 -35.57
CA GLY A 52 -50.74 16.71 -35.91
C GLY A 52 -50.04 17.57 -34.86
N GLY A 53 -50.71 18.60 -34.35
CA GLY A 53 -50.23 19.44 -33.25
C GLY A 53 -50.12 18.66 -31.94
N GLY A 54 -51.07 17.78 -31.64
CA GLY A 54 -51.04 16.88 -30.49
C GLY A 54 -49.89 15.87 -30.57
N LEU A 55 -49.65 15.29 -31.76
CA LEU A 55 -48.52 14.38 -31.99
C LEU A 55 -47.19 15.11 -31.89
N LEU A 56 -47.05 16.31 -32.47
CA LEU A 56 -45.85 17.13 -32.34
C LEU A 56 -45.59 17.55 -30.88
N PHE A 57 -46.64 17.87 -30.13
CA PHE A 57 -46.53 18.18 -28.70
C PHE A 57 -46.11 16.96 -27.87
N LEU A 58 -46.69 15.79 -28.15
CA LEU A 58 -46.28 14.53 -27.50
C LEU A 58 -44.82 14.18 -27.85
N GLN A 59 -44.43 14.40 -29.11
CA GLN A 59 -43.08 14.13 -29.62
C GLN A 59 -42.04 15.08 -29.00
N ALA A 60 -42.40 16.36 -28.82
CA ALA A 60 -41.59 17.32 -28.09
C ALA A 60 -41.40 16.92 -26.62
N LYS A 61 -42.45 16.40 -25.97
CA LYS A 61 -42.38 15.93 -24.58
C LYS A 61 -41.58 14.63 -24.44
N THR A 62 -41.68 13.70 -25.39
CA THR A 62 -40.86 12.49 -25.39
C THR A 62 -39.39 12.83 -25.58
N ALA A 63 -39.06 13.76 -26.49
CA ALA A 63 -37.67 14.23 -26.67
C ALA A 63 -37.10 14.92 -25.42
N GLU A 64 -37.91 15.72 -24.70
CA GLU A 64 -37.50 16.38 -23.45
C GLU A 64 -37.23 15.37 -22.33
N LEU A 65 -38.08 14.35 -22.17
CA LEU A 65 -37.86 13.26 -21.20
C LEU A 65 -36.64 12.41 -21.57
N GLU A 66 -36.41 12.14 -22.85
CA GLU A 66 -35.27 11.34 -23.32
C GLU A 66 -33.93 12.07 -23.11
N GLN A 67 -33.91 13.40 -23.24
CA GLN A 67 -32.78 14.23 -22.84
C GLN A 67 -32.56 14.20 -21.32
N ALA A 68 -33.62 14.28 -20.53
CA ALA A 68 -33.52 14.20 -19.07
C ALA A 68 -32.98 12.82 -18.62
N ILE A 69 -33.41 11.73 -19.26
CA ILE A 69 -32.90 10.38 -19.02
C ILE A 69 -31.42 10.28 -19.42
N ALA A 70 -31.03 10.84 -20.57
CA ALA A 70 -29.64 10.85 -21.02
C ALA A 70 -28.72 11.63 -20.06
N LEU A 71 -29.18 12.77 -19.53
CA LEU A 71 -28.46 13.53 -18.52
C LEU A 71 -28.34 12.77 -17.20
N LEU A 72 -29.41 12.11 -16.75
CA LEU A 72 -29.39 11.27 -15.54
C LEU A 72 -28.46 10.05 -15.68
N ASP A 73 -28.39 9.45 -16.88
CA ASP A 73 -27.49 8.34 -17.18
C ASP A 73 -26.02 8.81 -17.23
N GLU A 74 -25.76 10.00 -17.76
CA GLU A 74 -24.44 10.63 -17.75
C GLU A 74 -23.98 10.98 -16.31
N GLU A 75 -24.88 11.52 -15.49
CA GLU A 75 -24.61 11.82 -14.08
C GLU A 75 -24.37 10.54 -13.26
N SER A 76 -25.13 9.48 -13.54
CA SER A 76 -24.93 8.16 -12.92
C SER A 76 -23.58 7.55 -13.32
N LYS A 77 -23.20 7.62 -14.61
CA LYS A 77 -21.87 7.17 -15.08
C LYS A 77 -20.73 7.96 -14.45
N LYS A 78 -20.91 9.26 -14.23
CA LYS A 78 -19.92 10.10 -13.55
C LYS A 78 -19.78 9.70 -12.08
N LEU A 79 -20.89 9.46 -11.38
CA LEU A 79 -20.89 8.95 -10.00
C LEU A 79 -20.24 7.56 -9.90
N ASP A 80 -20.54 6.64 -10.82
CA ASP A 80 -19.91 5.32 -10.86
C ASP A 80 -18.40 5.40 -11.10
N ALA A 81 -17.96 6.30 -11.99
CA ALA A 81 -16.54 6.57 -12.20
C ALA A 81 -15.87 7.15 -10.94
N GLU A 82 -16.56 8.03 -10.22
CA GLU A 82 -16.09 8.60 -8.96
C GLU A 82 -16.00 7.54 -7.86
N ILE A 83 -17.00 6.65 -7.72
CA ILE A 83 -16.99 5.51 -6.80
C ILE A 83 -15.86 4.53 -7.12
N ALA A 84 -15.64 4.22 -8.40
CA ALA A 84 -14.53 3.39 -8.85
C ALA A 84 -13.18 4.03 -8.51
N SER A 85 -13.05 5.36 -8.67
CA SER A 85 -11.85 6.10 -8.29
C SER A 85 -11.60 6.07 -6.78
N ILE A 86 -12.65 6.24 -5.95
CA ILE A 86 -12.57 6.16 -4.49
C ILE A 86 -12.14 4.76 -4.05
N THR A 87 -12.69 3.72 -4.67
CA THR A 87 -12.34 2.32 -4.37
C THR A 87 -10.88 2.05 -4.70
N LYS A 88 -10.42 2.50 -5.89
CA LYS A 88 -9.01 2.42 -6.29
C LYS A 88 -8.09 3.20 -5.34
N ILE A 89 -8.47 4.39 -4.91
CA ILE A 89 -7.72 5.19 -3.92
C ILE A 89 -7.64 4.46 -2.58
N LYS A 90 -8.74 3.83 -2.13
CA LYS A 90 -8.75 3.04 -0.89
C LYS A 90 -7.84 1.81 -0.99
N GLU A 91 -7.87 1.08 -2.10
CA GLU A 91 -6.96 -0.04 -2.34
C GLU A 91 -5.50 0.42 -2.36
N GLN A 92 -5.19 1.49 -3.09
CA GLN A 92 -3.85 2.09 -3.12
C GLN A 92 -3.40 2.55 -1.73
N THR A 93 -4.30 3.15 -0.95
CA THR A 93 -4.01 3.57 0.43
C THR A 93 -3.75 2.38 1.34
N SER A 94 -4.52 1.30 1.19
CA SER A 94 -4.31 0.06 1.94
C SER A 94 -2.97 -0.59 1.59
N ALA A 95 -2.62 -0.65 0.31
CA ALA A 95 -1.33 -1.16 -0.15
C ALA A 95 -0.17 -0.33 0.39
N VAL A 96 -0.24 1.01 0.26
CA VAL A 96 0.78 1.92 0.80
C VAL A 96 0.89 1.83 2.33
N LYS A 97 -0.23 1.63 3.04
CA LYS A 97 -0.22 1.42 4.49
C LYS A 97 0.46 0.09 4.87
N ALA A 98 0.18 -0.98 4.13
CA ALA A 98 0.83 -2.28 4.33
C ALA A 98 2.35 -2.19 4.04
N ASP A 99 2.74 -1.53 2.96
CA ASP A 99 4.14 -1.30 2.62
C ASP A 99 4.83 -0.46 3.69
N THR A 100 4.18 0.61 4.16
CA THR A 100 4.72 1.45 5.24
C THR A 100 4.87 0.66 6.55
N GLN A 101 3.88 -0.18 6.89
CA GLN A 101 3.95 -1.03 8.07
C GLN A 101 5.10 -2.04 7.98
N SER A 102 5.36 -2.59 6.79
CA SER A 102 6.52 -3.47 6.56
C SER A 102 7.86 -2.76 6.78
N LEU A 103 7.99 -1.51 6.34
CA LEU A 103 9.19 -0.69 6.58
C LEU A 103 9.36 -0.34 8.07
N VAL A 104 8.25 -0.11 8.77
CA VAL A 104 8.26 0.17 10.21
C VAL A 104 8.67 -1.07 11.02
N MET A 105 8.24 -2.27 10.63
CA MET A 105 8.67 -3.50 11.27
C MET A 105 10.19 -3.71 11.19
N VAL A 106 10.84 -3.30 10.11
CA VAL A 106 12.31 -3.37 10.00
C VAL A 106 12.99 -2.52 11.07
N PHE A 107 12.43 -1.35 11.41
CA PHE A 107 13.01 -0.48 12.44
C PHE A 107 12.82 -1.01 13.86
N ASP A 108 11.73 -1.75 14.11
CA ASP A 108 11.50 -2.39 15.41
C ASP A 108 12.40 -3.62 15.62
N GLN A 109 12.84 -4.24 14.52
CA GLN A 109 13.76 -5.39 14.52
C GLN A 109 15.24 -4.98 14.66
N ILE A 110 15.63 -3.77 14.26
CA ILE A 110 17.02 -3.31 14.34
C ILE A 110 17.38 -2.91 15.77
N ARG A 111 18.38 -3.58 16.34
CA ARG A 111 19.02 -3.17 17.59
C ARG A 111 20.14 -2.15 17.32
N PRO A 112 20.10 -0.94 17.90
CA PRO A 112 21.16 0.04 17.72
C PRO A 112 22.46 -0.43 18.37
N TRP A 113 23.52 -0.57 17.57
CA TRP A 113 24.87 -0.86 18.05
C TRP A 113 25.35 0.14 19.09
N SER A 114 25.02 1.43 18.94
CA SER A 114 25.40 2.45 19.92
C SER A 114 24.83 2.14 21.31
N ALA A 115 23.53 1.79 21.41
CA ALA A 115 22.92 1.44 22.69
C ALA A 115 23.48 0.14 23.25
N MET A 116 23.70 -0.86 22.39
CA MET A 116 24.27 -2.15 22.81
C MET A 116 25.70 -2.02 23.30
N LEU A 117 26.54 -1.22 22.63
CA LEU A 117 27.92 -0.96 23.03
C LEU A 117 27.98 -0.13 24.31
N GLU A 118 27.06 0.82 24.50
CA GLU A 118 26.96 1.59 25.75
C GLU A 118 26.47 0.72 26.92
N ASP A 119 25.48 -0.14 26.69
CA ASP A 119 25.04 -1.12 27.69
C ASP A 119 26.14 -2.11 28.02
N LEU A 120 26.89 -2.58 27.02
CA LEU A 120 28.06 -3.41 27.20
C LEU A 120 29.13 -2.67 28.02
N ARG A 121 29.47 -1.43 27.64
CA ARG A 121 30.49 -0.60 28.33
C ARG A 121 30.16 -0.44 29.82
N ASP A 122 28.92 -0.12 30.15
CA ASP A 122 28.49 0.10 31.53
C ASP A 122 28.49 -1.19 32.37
N ARG A 123 28.56 -2.36 31.73
CA ARG A 123 28.55 -3.69 32.36
C ARG A 123 29.89 -4.39 32.36
N ILE A 124 30.92 -3.85 31.71
CA ILE A 124 32.27 -4.44 31.71
C ILE A 124 32.93 -4.19 33.07
N PRO A 125 33.30 -5.24 33.83
CA PRO A 125 34.14 -5.09 35.01
C PRO A 125 35.54 -4.62 34.66
N ALA A 126 36.21 -3.90 35.57
CA ALA A 126 37.59 -3.47 35.38
C ALA A 126 38.61 -4.64 35.26
N SER A 127 38.20 -5.86 35.61
CA SER A 127 39.01 -7.08 35.49
C SER A 127 38.90 -7.77 34.13
N VAL A 128 38.08 -7.24 33.22
CA VAL A 128 37.76 -7.84 31.92
C VAL A 128 38.07 -6.86 30.80
N GLN A 129 38.69 -7.36 29.74
CA GLN A 129 39.01 -6.63 28.53
C GLN A 129 38.36 -7.30 27.33
N ILE A 130 37.62 -6.53 26.54
CA ILE A 130 37.04 -7.00 25.29
C ILE A 130 38.03 -6.75 24.15
N GLU A 131 38.28 -7.78 23.34
CA GLU A 131 39.08 -7.67 22.12
C GLU A 131 38.18 -7.50 20.90
N ILE A 132 37.14 -8.32 20.80
CA ILE A 132 36.30 -8.43 19.61
C ILE A 132 34.84 -8.59 20.03
N VAL A 133 33.97 -7.82 19.38
CA VAL A 133 32.52 -8.02 19.40
C VAL A 133 32.06 -8.31 17.97
N ARG A 134 31.37 -9.43 17.77
CA ARG A 134 30.85 -9.87 16.47
C ARG A 134 29.35 -10.10 16.56
N GLN A 135 28.61 -9.69 15.54
CA GLN A 135 27.20 -10.08 15.40
C GLN A 135 27.10 -11.37 14.60
N THR A 136 26.33 -12.30 15.13
CA THR A 136 25.99 -13.54 14.46
C THR A 136 24.60 -13.41 13.83
N PRO A 137 24.39 -13.88 12.60
CA PRO A 137 23.09 -13.82 11.94
C PRO A 137 22.04 -14.62 12.74
N PRO A 138 20.74 -14.33 12.54
CA PRO A 138 19.66 -15.11 13.10
C PRO A 138 19.82 -16.60 12.73
N THR A 139 19.67 -17.46 13.73
CA THR A 139 19.78 -18.91 13.54
C THR A 139 18.53 -19.38 12.80
N PRO A 140 18.65 -20.09 11.66
CA PRO A 140 17.50 -20.63 10.96
C PRO A 140 16.71 -21.56 11.88
N PRO A 141 15.37 -21.55 11.83
CA PRO A 141 14.57 -22.53 12.57
C PRO A 141 14.96 -23.94 12.15
N ALA A 142 15.36 -24.77 13.12
CA ALA A 142 15.47 -26.20 12.89
C ALA A 142 14.06 -26.80 12.74
N ALA A 143 13.93 -27.87 11.95
CA ALA A 143 12.65 -28.52 11.72
C ALA A 143 12.00 -28.95 13.06
N GLY A 144 10.83 -28.38 13.37
CA GLY A 144 10.08 -28.66 14.60
C GLY A 144 10.39 -27.74 15.79
N GLN A 145 11.27 -26.74 15.64
CA GLN A 145 11.49 -25.71 16.66
C GLN A 145 10.86 -24.36 16.28
N PRO A 146 10.44 -23.56 17.26
CA PRO A 146 9.94 -22.21 17.00
C PRO A 146 11.00 -21.36 16.26
N PRO A 147 10.57 -20.40 15.43
CA PRO A 147 11.48 -19.50 14.73
C PRO A 147 12.47 -18.86 15.70
N GLY A 148 13.77 -18.93 15.37
CA GLY A 148 14.84 -18.31 16.16
C GLY A 148 14.71 -16.79 16.18
N ASN A 149 15.41 -16.13 17.13
CA ASN A 149 15.33 -14.67 17.26
C ASN A 149 15.70 -13.97 15.93
N PRO A 150 14.78 -13.19 15.35
CA PRO A 150 15.00 -12.52 14.07
C PRO A 150 16.05 -11.40 14.13
N ALA A 151 16.44 -10.93 15.32
CA ALA A 151 17.52 -9.96 15.52
C ALA A 151 18.93 -10.59 15.44
N GLY A 152 19.03 -11.91 15.63
CA GLY A 152 20.30 -12.62 15.70
C GLY A 152 20.95 -12.62 17.08
N GLY A 153 22.28 -12.71 17.11
CA GLY A 153 23.05 -12.83 18.33
C GLY A 153 24.37 -12.07 18.28
N ILE A 154 25.10 -12.13 19.38
CA ILE A 154 26.43 -11.54 19.52
C ILE A 154 27.41 -12.55 20.10
N GLU A 155 28.66 -12.43 19.67
CA GLU A 155 29.81 -13.14 20.19
C GLU A 155 30.84 -12.11 20.68
N ILE A 156 31.26 -12.25 21.94
CA ILE A 156 32.21 -11.37 22.62
C ILE A 156 33.44 -12.20 22.94
N THR A 157 34.59 -11.81 22.42
CA THR A 157 35.89 -12.41 22.75
C THR A 157 36.76 -11.41 23.48
N GLY A 158 37.48 -11.89 24.49
CA GLY A 158 38.30 -11.03 25.31
C GLY A 158 39.25 -11.78 26.24
N LEU A 159 39.85 -11.00 27.13
CA LEU A 159 40.78 -11.45 28.16
C LEU A 159 40.24 -11.04 29.54
N ALA A 160 40.38 -11.92 30.53
CA ALA A 160 40.00 -11.67 31.91
C ALA A 160 41.14 -12.08 32.85
N ARG A 161 41.18 -11.48 34.05
CA ARG A 161 42.20 -11.83 35.06
C ARG A 161 42.02 -13.22 35.64
N SER A 162 40.77 -13.70 35.76
CA SER A 162 40.45 -15.02 36.30
C SER A 162 39.19 -15.60 35.69
N PHE A 163 38.95 -16.90 35.90
CA PHE A 163 37.70 -17.56 35.49
C PHE A 163 36.48 -17.00 36.23
N ASN A 164 36.66 -16.52 37.47
CA ASN A 164 35.59 -15.89 38.23
C ASN A 164 35.18 -14.56 37.58
N ASP A 165 36.12 -13.78 37.08
CA ASP A 165 35.81 -12.53 36.38
C ASP A 165 35.01 -12.77 35.10
N VAL A 166 35.27 -13.88 34.38
CA VAL A 166 34.47 -14.28 33.21
C VAL A 166 33.05 -14.65 33.63
N ASN A 167 32.89 -15.35 34.75
CA ASN A 167 31.58 -15.70 35.28
C ASN A 167 30.80 -14.46 35.75
N ASP A 168 31.44 -13.55 36.47
CA ASP A 168 30.81 -12.30 36.92
C ASP A 168 30.39 -11.44 35.72
N PHE A 169 31.24 -11.37 34.69
CA PHE A 169 30.89 -10.70 33.44
C PHE A 169 29.70 -11.38 32.75
N LEU A 170 29.63 -12.72 32.71
CA LEU A 170 28.47 -13.44 32.19
C LEU A 170 27.19 -13.05 32.93
N LEU A 171 27.22 -13.00 34.26
CA LEU A 171 26.06 -12.62 35.09
C LEU A 171 25.61 -11.17 34.83
N LEU A 172 26.56 -10.25 34.64
CA LEU A 172 26.26 -8.85 34.29
C LEU A 172 25.63 -8.73 32.90
N LEU A 173 26.09 -9.53 31.94
CA LEU A 173 25.50 -9.61 30.59
C LEU A 173 24.08 -10.18 30.63
N GLN A 174 23.82 -11.19 31.47
CA GLN A 174 22.49 -11.76 31.64
C GLN A 174 21.45 -10.76 32.20
N GLN A 175 21.91 -9.71 32.89
CA GLN A 175 21.06 -8.62 33.38
C GLN A 175 20.76 -7.54 32.32
N SER A 176 21.32 -7.65 31.11
CA SER A 176 21.04 -6.72 30.02
C SER A 176 19.60 -6.87 29.52
N ARG A 177 18.97 -5.75 29.14
CA ARG A 177 17.68 -5.74 28.44
C ARG A 177 17.83 -5.95 26.93
N PHE A 178 19.05 -5.79 26.41
CA PHE A 178 19.38 -5.98 24.99
C PHE A 178 19.78 -7.41 24.66
N LEU A 179 20.14 -8.21 25.66
CA LEU A 179 20.54 -9.61 25.53
C LEU A 179 19.52 -10.53 26.19
N LYS A 180 19.41 -11.76 25.67
CA LYS A 180 18.54 -12.77 26.23
C LYS A 180 19.30 -13.61 27.25
N SER A 181 18.98 -13.41 28.52
CA SER A 181 19.66 -14.04 29.66
C SER A 181 19.75 -15.57 29.55
N ALA A 182 18.69 -16.21 29.05
CA ALA A 182 18.62 -17.67 28.89
C ALA A 182 19.59 -18.22 27.83
N ASP A 183 19.98 -17.39 26.85
CA ASP A 183 20.82 -17.80 25.73
C ASP A 183 22.28 -17.31 25.90
N THR A 184 22.56 -16.50 26.93
CA THR A 184 23.90 -16.00 27.24
C THR A 184 24.74 -17.11 27.91
N LYS A 185 25.81 -17.54 27.23
CA LYS A 185 26.67 -18.65 27.68
C LYS A 185 28.15 -18.43 27.33
N ILE A 186 29.03 -19.04 28.12
CA ILE A 186 30.46 -19.13 27.83
C ILE A 186 30.67 -20.30 26.86
N ILE A 187 31.31 -20.04 25.72
CA ILE A 187 31.67 -21.05 24.71
C ILE A 187 33.05 -21.64 25.02
N THR A 188 34.01 -20.77 25.32
CA THR A 188 35.38 -21.15 25.66
C THR A 188 35.91 -20.25 26.77
N ALA A 189 36.74 -20.84 27.64
CA ALA A 189 37.56 -20.11 28.60
C ALA A 189 38.84 -20.93 28.83
N SER A 190 40.00 -20.39 28.49
CA SER A 190 41.28 -21.08 28.65
C SER A 190 42.38 -20.13 29.13
N LEU A 191 43.33 -20.66 29.90
CA LEU A 191 44.51 -19.91 30.33
C LEU A 191 45.42 -19.65 29.13
N ALA A 192 45.86 -18.41 29.00
CA ALA A 192 46.77 -17.94 27.98
C ALA A 192 47.76 -16.93 28.60
N ASP A 193 48.91 -16.76 27.98
CA ASP A 193 49.88 -15.74 28.39
C ASP A 193 49.37 -14.35 28.00
N ALA A 194 49.51 -13.37 28.90
CA ALA A 194 49.10 -12.00 28.61
C ALA A 194 49.88 -11.40 27.43
N PRO A 195 49.22 -10.66 26.52
CA PRO A 195 49.89 -10.00 25.41
C PRO A 195 50.85 -8.91 25.95
N VAL A 196 52.12 -9.01 25.60
CA VAL A 196 53.15 -8.04 26.01
C VAL A 196 53.16 -6.89 25.01
N GLN A 197 53.05 -5.64 25.47
CA GLN A 197 53.12 -4.47 24.59
C GLN A 197 54.52 -4.35 23.97
N ALA A 198 54.57 -4.23 22.64
CA ALA A 198 55.79 -4.00 21.87
C ALA A 198 56.36 -2.61 22.18
N GLY A 199 57.22 -2.52 23.20
CA GLY A 199 57.79 -1.26 23.70
C GLY A 199 58.32 -1.37 25.13
N SER A 200 57.81 -2.32 25.92
CA SER A 200 58.44 -2.70 27.19
C SER A 200 59.63 -3.60 26.87
N GLY A 201 60.85 -3.08 27.03
CA GLY A 201 62.08 -3.79 26.71
C GLY A 201 62.08 -5.22 27.25
N ASN A 202 62.42 -6.17 26.36
CA ASN A 202 62.60 -7.58 26.67
C ASN A 202 63.59 -7.75 27.83
N SER A 203 63.08 -7.69 29.06
CA SER A 203 63.82 -8.08 30.25
C SER A 203 63.69 -9.59 30.35
N ALA A 204 64.67 -10.27 29.78
CA ALA A 204 64.77 -11.72 29.73
C ALA A 204 64.47 -12.35 31.10
N GLY A 205 63.41 -13.18 31.16
CA GLY A 205 63.16 -14.10 32.28
C GLY A 205 61.81 -13.98 33.00
N ILE A 206 61.03 -12.92 32.78
CA ILE A 206 59.72 -12.77 33.45
C ILE A 206 58.64 -13.37 32.56
N LYS A 207 58.07 -14.52 32.97
CA LYS A 207 56.86 -15.07 32.32
C LYS A 207 55.73 -14.06 32.48
N PRO A 208 55.02 -13.65 31.40
CA PRO A 208 53.88 -12.78 31.52
C PRO A 208 52.83 -13.42 32.44
N PRO A 209 52.03 -12.63 33.18
CA PRO A 209 50.97 -13.18 34.00
C PRO A 209 49.99 -13.96 33.12
N GLN A 210 49.53 -15.10 33.62
CA GLN A 210 48.49 -15.85 32.93
C GLN A 210 47.15 -15.11 33.05
N VAL A 211 46.46 -15.01 31.92
CA VAL A 211 45.13 -14.44 31.80
C VAL A 211 44.19 -15.49 31.21
N VAL A 212 42.89 -15.32 31.40
CA VAL A 212 41.89 -16.21 30.81
C VAL A 212 41.38 -15.60 29.52
N LYS A 213 41.63 -16.26 28.39
CA LYS A 213 41.00 -15.93 27.12
C LYS A 213 39.62 -16.55 27.08
N TYR A 214 38.59 -15.75 26.81
CA TYR A 214 37.21 -16.21 26.84
C TYR A 214 36.45 -15.83 25.56
N THR A 215 35.43 -16.64 25.25
CA THR A 215 34.39 -16.33 24.26
C THR A 215 33.02 -16.53 24.90
N ILE A 216 32.21 -15.47 24.91
CA ILE A 216 30.81 -15.48 25.36
C ILE A 216 29.92 -15.29 24.15
N GLN A 217 28.85 -16.08 24.07
CA GLN A 217 27.83 -15.95 23.04
C GLN A 217 26.48 -15.65 23.69
N SER A 218 25.69 -14.78 23.08
CA SER A 218 24.31 -14.51 23.50
C SER A 218 23.41 -14.23 22.32
N SER A 219 22.16 -14.66 22.39
CA SER A 219 21.11 -14.11 21.53
C SER A 219 20.79 -12.67 21.95
N LEU A 220 20.36 -11.85 20.99
CA LEU A 220 19.77 -10.56 21.29
C LEU A 220 18.40 -10.77 21.99
N SER A 221 17.86 -9.70 22.55
CA SER A 221 16.51 -9.72 23.14
C SER A 221 15.44 -9.79 22.03
N ASP A 222 14.33 -10.46 22.33
CA ASP A 222 13.13 -10.53 21.47
C ASP A 222 12.19 -9.32 21.69
N VAL A 223 12.45 -8.49 22.71
CA VAL A 223 11.58 -7.38 23.14
C VAL A 223 11.63 -6.21 22.15
N PRO A 224 10.54 -5.79 21.50
CA PRO A 224 10.52 -4.68 20.53
C PRO A 224 11.31 -3.43 20.94
N ALA A 225 11.95 -2.74 19.97
CA ALA A 225 12.67 -1.49 20.27
C ALA A 225 11.72 -0.40 20.79
N SER A 226 10.45 -0.46 20.38
CA SER A 226 9.34 0.35 20.91
C SER A 226 9.09 0.17 22.42
N GLU A 227 9.39 -0.99 22.99
CA GLU A 227 9.27 -1.23 24.43
C GLU A 227 10.54 -0.81 25.22
N LEU A 228 11.67 -0.67 24.53
CA LEU A 228 12.97 -0.30 25.10
C LEU A 228 13.28 1.20 25.00
N ILE A 229 12.27 2.05 24.78
CA ILE A 229 12.45 3.49 24.53
C ILE A 229 13.24 4.18 25.67
N ARG A 230 12.93 3.85 26.93
CA ARG A 230 13.60 4.46 28.09
C ARG A 230 15.08 4.09 28.15
N GLU A 231 15.40 2.84 27.88
CA GLU A 231 16.76 2.29 27.84
C GLU A 231 17.53 2.88 26.66
N LEU A 232 16.89 3.00 25.49
CA LEU A 232 17.48 3.63 24.30
C LEU A 232 17.79 5.12 24.50
N GLU A 233 16.93 5.85 25.24
CA GLU A 233 17.17 7.25 25.63
C GLU A 233 18.34 7.38 26.59
N GLN A 234 18.37 6.56 27.64
CA GLN A 234 19.45 6.55 28.63
C GLN A 234 20.80 6.21 28.01
N LYS A 235 20.81 5.33 26.99
CA LYS A 235 22.00 4.90 26.26
C LYS A 235 22.30 5.75 25.02
N GLY A 236 21.72 6.96 24.94
CA GLY A 236 22.11 7.97 23.95
C GLY A 236 21.61 7.76 22.52
N THR A 237 20.65 6.87 22.28
CA THR A 237 20.09 6.65 20.92
C THR A 237 18.96 7.62 20.61
N VAL A 238 19.27 8.92 20.62
CA VAL A 238 18.30 10.00 20.44
C VAL A 238 17.59 9.92 19.07
N GLY A 239 18.33 9.52 18.03
CA GLY A 239 17.80 9.43 16.65
C GLY A 239 16.73 8.36 16.46
N LEU A 240 16.94 7.14 16.97
CA LEU A 240 15.94 6.06 16.86
C LEU A 240 14.72 6.37 17.72
N VAL A 241 14.92 6.83 18.95
CA VAL A 241 13.83 7.21 19.85
C VAL A 241 12.93 8.27 19.23
N THR A 242 13.52 9.30 18.61
CA THR A 242 12.75 10.36 17.94
C THR A 242 11.90 9.80 16.80
N ARG A 243 12.45 8.86 16.02
CA ARG A 243 11.71 8.18 14.95
C ARG A 243 10.61 7.27 15.49
N ILE A 244 10.87 6.50 16.53
CA ILE A 244 9.86 5.64 17.18
C ILE A 244 8.72 6.50 17.74
N ARG A 245 9.02 7.60 18.44
CA ARG A 245 8.01 8.54 18.94
C ARG A 245 7.21 9.18 17.80
N ALA A 246 7.85 9.54 16.69
CA ALA A 246 7.16 10.05 15.51
C ALA A 246 6.21 9.00 14.91
N MET A 247 6.63 7.72 14.87
CA MET A 247 5.79 6.60 14.40
C MET A 247 4.63 6.27 15.35
N GLN A 248 4.81 6.46 16.67
CA GLN A 248 3.72 6.37 17.64
C GLN A 248 2.72 7.53 17.49
N GLN A 249 3.20 8.75 17.24
CA GLN A 249 2.35 9.94 17.02
C GLN A 249 1.53 9.83 15.73
N THR A 250 2.07 9.22 14.68
CA THR A 250 1.35 8.95 13.43
C THR A 250 0.45 7.71 13.49
N GLY A 251 0.43 6.98 14.61
CA GLY A 251 -0.44 5.83 14.84
C GLY A 251 -0.04 4.56 14.07
N VAL A 252 1.21 4.47 13.59
CA VAL A 252 1.71 3.30 12.86
C VAL A 252 2.19 2.21 13.81
N ILE A 253 2.57 2.58 15.03
CA ILE A 253 2.93 1.66 16.12
C ILE A 253 2.01 1.94 17.31
N THR A 254 1.39 0.89 17.86
CA THR A 254 0.54 0.99 19.05
C THR A 254 1.40 1.26 20.28
N ARG A 255 0.89 2.08 21.20
CA ARG A 255 1.59 2.53 22.40
C ARG A 255 1.78 1.43 23.43
#